data_AF-A0AAU6D0Z1-F1
#
_entry.id   AF-A0AAU6D0Z1-F1
#
_cell.length_a   1.000
_cell.length_b   1.000
_cell.length_c   1.000
_cell.angle_alpha   90.00
_cell.angle_beta   90.00
_cell.angle_gamma   90.00
#
_symmetry.space_group_name_H-M   'P 1'
#
loop_
_entity.id
_entity.type
_entity.pdbx_description
1 polymer ?
#
loop_
_entity_poly.entity_id
_entity_poly.type
_entity_poly.pdbx_seq_one_letter_code
_entity_poly.pdbx_strand_id
1 'polypeptide(L)'
;MKLSRRVSWFLVAFGVWSWIVWTTFVKNLWHDTSGLAFHHGDHASPTAYFWIHLTLAIVSTVLGTAIGVLGVKGLRALRRAADAPAPVQAPQQEQPVGSGQQP
;
A
#
# COMPACT_ATOMS: atom_id res chain seq x y z
N MET A 1 12.31 1.78 -12.37
CA MET A 1 11.45 0.66 -12.81
C MET A 1 9.99 1.03 -12.50
N LYS A 2 9.08 1.02 -13.47
CA LYS A 2 7.67 1.38 -13.26
C LYS A 2 7.05 0.32 -12.34
N LEU A 3 6.58 0.71 -11.15
CA LEU A 3 5.94 -0.20 -10.22
C LEU A 3 4.70 -0.80 -10.90
N SER A 4 4.74 -2.10 -11.22
CA SER A 4 3.65 -2.78 -11.92
C SER A 4 2.33 -2.59 -11.16
N ARG A 5 1.22 -2.48 -11.90
CA ARG A 5 -0.13 -2.36 -11.35
C ARG A 5 -0.46 -3.45 -10.33
N ARG A 6 0.12 -4.65 -10.50
CA ARG A 6 0.04 -5.78 -9.55
C ARG A 6 0.76 -5.50 -8.23
N VAL A 7 1.95 -4.92 -8.29
CA VAL A 7 2.74 -4.58 -7.09
C VAL A 7 2.07 -3.47 -6.29
N SER A 8 1.51 -2.44 -6.95
CA SER A 8 0.77 -1.39 -6.23
C SER A 8 -0.43 -1.97 -5.47
N TRP A 9 -1.18 -2.89 -6.09
CA TRP A 9 -2.29 -3.59 -5.42
C TRP A 9 -1.81 -4.47 -4.27
N PHE A 10 -0.70 -5.17 -4.46
CA PHE A 10 -0.06 -5.96 -3.40
C PHE A 10 0.31 -5.08 -2.20
N LEU A 11 0.91 -3.90 -2.41
CA LEU A 11 1.26 -2.99 -1.31
C LEU A 11 0.02 -2.49 -0.55
N VAL A 12 -1.07 -2.21 -1.26
CA VAL A 12 -2.34 -1.82 -0.62
C VAL A 12 -2.91 -2.98 0.20
N ALA A 13 -3.02 -4.18 -0.41
CA ALA A 13 -3.52 -5.37 0.27
C ALA A 13 -2.66 -5.73 1.49
N PHE A 14 -1.33 -5.61 1.36
CA PHE A 14 -0.39 -5.82 2.44
C PHE A 14 -0.58 -4.81 3.57
N GLY A 15 -0.77 -3.52 3.24
CA GLY A 15 -1.08 -2.49 4.24
C GLY A 15 -2.36 -2.78 5.02
N VAL A 16 -3.44 -3.14 4.32
CA VAL A 16 -4.73 -3.50 4.95
C VAL A 16 -4.59 -4.75 5.82
N TRP A 17 -3.96 -5.80 5.30
CA TRP A 17 -3.70 -7.03 6.04
C TRP A 17 -2.87 -6.78 7.29
N SER A 18 -1.79 -5.99 7.17
CA SER A 18 -0.95 -5.58 8.29
C SER A 18 -1.79 -4.91 9.37
N TRP A 19 -2.72 -4.03 8.98
CA TRP A 19 -3.59 -3.35 9.94
C TRP A 19 -4.53 -4.31 10.67
N ILE A 20 -5.10 -5.30 9.98
CA ILE A 20 -5.93 -6.35 10.59
C ILE A 20 -5.12 -7.16 11.61
N VAL A 21 -3.91 -7.58 11.26
CA VAL A 21 -3.04 -8.36 12.14
C VAL A 21 -2.70 -7.58 13.41
N TRP A 22 -2.23 -6.34 13.27
CA TRP A 22 -1.79 -5.56 14.42
C TRP A 22 -2.94 -5.12 15.31
N THR A 23 -4.09 -4.74 14.76
CA THR A 23 -5.27 -4.38 15.58
C THR A 23 -5.81 -5.58 16.35
N THR A 24 -5.82 -6.77 15.74
CA THR A 24 -6.21 -8.02 16.41
C THR A 24 -5.20 -8.40 17.50
N PHE A 25 -3.91 -8.27 17.23
CA PHE A 25 -2.86 -8.53 18.20
C PHE A 25 -2.93 -7.59 19.41
N VAL A 26 -3.11 -6.28 19.19
CA VAL A 26 -3.26 -5.30 20.28
C VAL A 26 -4.51 -5.60 21.12
N LYS A 27 -5.63 -5.99 20.50
CA LYS A 27 -6.82 -6.46 21.24
C LYS A 27 -6.50 -7.66 22.12
N ASN A 28 -5.83 -8.67 21.57
CA ASN A 28 -5.47 -9.88 22.33
C ASN A 28 -4.45 -9.60 23.44
N LEU A 29 -3.51 -8.69 23.19
CA LEU A 29 -2.53 -8.23 24.16
C LEU A 29 -3.23 -7.50 25.31
N TRP A 30 -4.21 -6.65 25.00
CA TRP A 30 -5.02 -5.98 26.02
C TRP A 30 -5.87 -6.96 26.81
N HIS A 31 -6.48 -7.96 26.16
CA HIS A 31 -7.24 -9.03 26.82
C HIS A 31 -6.37 -10.01 27.62
N ASP A 32 -5.06 -9.79 27.68
CA ASP A 32 -4.09 -10.68 28.33
C ASP A 32 -4.25 -12.15 27.94
N THR A 33 -4.47 -12.42 26.65
CA THR A 33 -4.73 -13.79 26.18
C THR A 33 -3.58 -14.76 26.48
N SER A 34 -2.35 -14.24 26.59
CA SER A 34 -1.18 -15.03 26.98
C SER A 34 -0.96 -15.14 28.49
N GLY A 35 -1.64 -14.33 29.31
CA GLY A 35 -1.41 -14.25 30.77
C GLY A 35 -0.06 -13.62 31.16
N LEU A 36 0.61 -12.93 30.23
CA LEU A 36 1.92 -12.32 30.42
C LEU A 36 1.88 -10.78 30.35
N ALA A 37 0.76 -10.20 29.94
CA ALA A 37 0.66 -8.77 29.67
C ALA A 37 0.51 -7.95 30.96
N PHE A 38 -0.13 -8.50 31.99
CA PHE A 38 -0.35 -7.81 33.26
C PHE A 38 0.05 -8.69 34.44
N HIS A 39 0.58 -8.08 35.50
CA HIS A 39 0.75 -8.81 36.76
C HIS A 39 -0.63 -9.01 37.40
N HIS A 40 -0.87 -10.19 38.00
CA HIS A 40 -2.10 -10.49 38.75
C HIS A 40 -3.44 -10.35 37.98
N GLY A 41 -3.41 -10.18 36.65
CA GLY A 41 -4.61 -10.00 35.81
C GLY A 41 -5.27 -8.63 35.95
N ASP A 42 -4.61 -7.65 36.57
CA ASP A 42 -5.11 -6.28 36.65
C ASP A 42 -4.49 -5.36 35.59
N HIS A 43 -5.31 -4.62 34.85
CA HIS A 43 -4.83 -3.65 33.84
C HIS A 43 -4.00 -2.49 34.44
N ALA A 44 -3.83 -2.47 35.77
CA ALA A 44 -3.07 -1.49 36.52
C ALA A 44 -1.55 -1.76 36.50
N SER A 45 -1.11 -2.98 36.18
CA SER A 45 0.29 -3.39 36.31
C SER A 45 0.87 -4.01 35.02
N PRO A 46 1.04 -3.23 33.93
CA PRO A 46 1.57 -3.74 32.67
C PRO A 46 3.03 -4.22 32.80
N THR A 47 3.30 -5.40 32.26
CA THR A 47 4.63 -6.01 32.29
C THR A 47 5.57 -5.44 31.21
N ALA A 48 6.86 -5.76 31.29
CA ALA A 48 7.80 -5.47 30.19
C ALA A 48 7.38 -6.16 28.88
N TYR A 49 6.81 -7.36 28.95
CA TYR A 49 6.28 -8.07 27.79
C TYR A 49 5.21 -7.24 27.08
N PHE A 50 4.27 -6.65 27.82
CA PHE A 50 3.25 -5.76 27.27
C PHE A 50 3.86 -4.58 26.54
N TRP A 51 4.78 -3.85 27.18
CA TRP A 51 5.36 -2.63 26.60
C TRP A 51 6.19 -2.89 25.34
N ILE A 52 6.99 -3.96 25.34
CA ILE A 52 7.78 -4.37 24.17
C ILE A 52 6.82 -4.68 23.01
N HIS A 53 5.83 -5.55 23.23
CA HIS A 53 4.93 -5.98 22.17
C HIS A 53 4.01 -4.86 21.68
N LEU A 54 3.53 -3.99 22.57
CA LEU A 54 2.75 -2.81 22.20
C LEU A 54 3.58 -1.85 21.35
N THR A 55 4.82 -1.58 21.73
CA THR A 55 5.74 -0.72 20.96
C THR A 55 6.00 -1.31 19.57
N LEU A 56 6.32 -2.62 19.50
CA LEU A 56 6.51 -3.32 18.24
C LEU A 56 5.25 -3.25 17.37
N ALA A 57 4.06 -3.43 17.94
CA ALA A 57 2.80 -3.35 17.21
C ALA A 57 2.54 -1.94 16.66
N ILE A 58 2.80 -0.89 17.44
CA ILE A 58 2.65 0.51 17.01
C ILE A 58 3.60 0.82 15.85
N VAL A 59 4.90 0.55 16.03
CA VAL A 59 5.92 0.81 14.99
C VAL A 59 5.58 0.05 13.71
N SER A 60 5.21 -1.22 13.83
CA SER A 60 4.86 -2.05 12.67
C SER A 60 3.57 -1.58 11.98
N THR A 61 2.60 -1.08 12.74
CA THR A 61 1.37 -0.49 12.19
C THR A 61 1.68 0.77 11.40
N VAL A 62 2.56 1.65 11.91
CA VAL A 62 3.00 2.85 11.19
C VAL A 62 3.71 2.49 9.88
N LEU A 63 4.62 1.51 9.92
CA LEU A 63 5.31 1.03 8.73
C LEU A 63 4.34 0.42 7.71
N GLY A 64 3.42 -0.45 8.15
CA GLY A 64 2.37 -1.04 7.30
C GLY A 64 1.47 0.02 6.66
N THR A 65 1.11 1.05 7.44
CA THR A 65 0.31 2.19 6.95
C THR A 65 1.08 3.00 5.90
N ALA A 66 2.36 3.30 6.15
CA ALA A 66 3.20 4.00 5.18
C ALA A 66 3.29 3.23 3.85
N ILE A 67 3.48 1.91 3.91
CA ILE A 67 3.49 1.03 2.74
C ILE A 67 2.14 1.06 2.00
N GLY A 68 1.03 0.95 2.73
CA GLY A 68 -0.32 1.03 2.16
C GLY A 68 -0.57 2.36 1.44
N VAL A 69 -0.16 3.48 2.06
CA VAL A 69 -0.25 4.82 1.46
C VAL A 69 0.59 4.92 0.18
N LEU A 70 1.81 4.36 0.17
CA LEU A 70 2.64 4.30 -1.03
C LEU A 70 1.96 3.48 -2.15
N GLY A 71 1.33 2.36 -1.81
CA GLY A 71 0.53 1.56 -2.74
C GLY A 71 -0.64 2.35 -3.35
N VAL A 72 -1.39 3.09 -2.52
CA VAL A 72 -2.50 3.96 -2.98
C VAL A 72 -1.98 5.05 -3.90
N LYS A 73 -0.86 5.71 -3.55
CA LYS A 73 -0.24 6.75 -4.39
C LYS A 73 0.22 6.17 -5.74
N GLY A 74 0.78 4.96 -5.75
CA GLY A 74 1.12 4.22 -6.97
C GLY A 74 -0.10 3.96 -7.85
N LEU A 75 -1.20 3.49 -7.26
CA LEU A 75 -2.44 3.23 -7.99
C LEU A 75 -3.08 4.51 -8.57
N ARG A 76 -3.05 5.63 -7.82
CA ARG A 76 -3.53 6.94 -8.29
C ARG A 76 -2.66 7.52 -9.41
N ALA A 77 -1.34 7.31 -9.37
CA ALA A 77 -0.44 7.72 -10.45
C ALA A 77 -0.70 6.93 -11.74
N LEU A 78 -0.94 5.62 -11.63
CA LEU A 78 -1.27 4.76 -12.77
C LEU A 78 -2.63 5.12 -13.40
N ARG A 79 -3.65 5.46 -12.59
CA ARG A 79 -4.95 5.94 -13.11
C ARG A 79 -4.80 7.23 -13.93
N ARG A 80 -4.07 8.22 -13.41
CA ARG A 80 -3.82 9.49 -14.12
C ARG A 80 -3.10 9.30 -15.46
N ALA A 81 -2.19 8.32 -15.56
CA ALA A 81 -1.51 8.02 -16.82
C ALA A 81 -2.40 7.28 -17.83
N ALA A 82 -3.39 6.51 -17.36
CA ALA A 82 -4.35 5.83 -18.23
C ALA A 82 -5.44 6.78 -18.77
N ASP A 83 -5.86 7.77 -17.97
CA ASP A 83 -6.85 8.78 -18.35
C ASP A 83 -6.25 9.93 -19.18
N ALA A 84 -4.93 9.94 -19.42
CA ALA A 84 -4.32 10.92 -20.28
C ALA A 84 -4.87 10.74 -21.71
N PRO A 85 -5.50 11.77 -22.31
CA PRO A 85 -6.02 11.68 -23.66
C PRO A 85 -4.89 11.19 -24.58
N ALA A 86 -5.21 10.18 -25.40
CA ALA A 86 -4.26 9.64 -26.36
C ALA A 86 -3.59 10.81 -27.08
N PRO A 87 -2.24 10.84 -27.18
CA PRO A 87 -1.56 11.90 -27.89
C PRO A 87 -2.24 11.96 -29.25
N VAL A 88 -2.88 13.10 -29.54
CA VAL A 88 -3.53 13.36 -30.81
C VAL A 88 -2.49 12.96 -31.83
N GLN A 89 -2.74 11.86 -32.54
CA GLN A 89 -1.87 11.43 -33.60
C GLN A 89 -1.86 12.64 -34.53
N ALA A 90 -0.76 13.40 -34.51
CA ALA A 90 -0.59 14.51 -35.41
C ALA A 90 -0.89 13.92 -36.79
N PRO A 91 -1.79 14.53 -37.58
CA PRO A 91 -2.18 14.00 -38.88
C PRO A 91 -0.89 13.60 -39.56
N GLN A 92 -0.77 12.30 -39.85
CA GLN A 92 0.35 11.73 -40.57
C GLN A 92 0.48 12.61 -41.80
N GLN A 93 1.45 13.53 -41.78
CA GLN A 93 1.61 14.55 -42.81
C GLN A 93 1.57 13.78 -44.10
N GLU A 94 0.52 14.04 -44.88
CA GLU A 94 0.28 13.50 -46.20
C GLU A 94 1.64 13.43 -46.88
N GLN A 95 2.19 12.20 -46.98
CA GLN A 95 3.25 11.97 -47.92
C GLN A 95 2.66 12.42 -49.25
N PRO A 96 3.23 13.44 -49.91
CA PRO A 96 2.75 13.80 -51.21
C PRO A 96 2.93 12.54 -52.05
N VAL A 97 1.80 11.95 -52.46
CA VAL A 97 1.77 10.94 -53.52
C VAL A 97 2.33 11.68 -54.74
N GLY A 98 3.65 11.59 -54.86
CA GLY A 98 4.44 12.13 -55.96
C GLY A 98 4.06 11.36 -57.20
N SER A 99 3.01 11.86 -57.83
CA SER A 99 2.68 11.81 -59.25
C SER A 99 3.89 11.40 -60.09
N GLY A 100 3.86 10.16 -60.57
CA GLY A 100 4.91 9.59 -61.42
C GLY A 100 4.39 8.47 -62.31
N GLN A 101 3.13 8.55 -62.75
CA GLN A 101 2.68 7.92 -63.99
C GLN A 101 3.03 8.88 -65.13
N GLN A 102 4.01 8.50 -65.94
CA GLN A 102 3.91 8.19 -67.38
C GLN A 102 4.48 9.30 -68.28
N PRO A 103 4.88 9.02 -69.54
CA PRO A 103 4.59 7.84 -70.37
C PRO A 103 5.65 6.73 -70.36
#